data_AF-A0A536SS44-F1
#
_entry.id   AF-A0A536SS44-F1
#
_cell.length_a   1.000
_cell.length_b   1.000
_cell.length_c   1.000
_cell.angle_alpha   90.00
_cell.angle_beta   90.00
_cell.angle_gamma   90.00
#
_symmetry.space_group_name_H-M   'P 1'
#
loop_
_entity.id
_entity.type
_entity.pdbx_description
1 polymer ?
#
loop_
_entity_poly.entity_id
_entity_poly.type
_entity_poly.pdbx_seq_one_letter_code
_entity_poly.pdbx_strand_id
1 'polypeptide(L)'
;MMVKLALGYPEYRANARKVKLLDTTALQYYGKGYQDVQNRVPKIAGTVRDLDWKPRVDMPDALKRIFDAYRTHVAEARRLVE
;
A
#
# COMPACT_ATOMS: atom_id res chain seq x y z
N MET A 1 -3.55 8.49 0.75
CA MET A 1 -4.55 7.64 0.06
C MET A 1 -5.03 6.47 0.92
N MET A 2 -4.15 5.61 1.44
CA MET A 2 -4.54 4.43 2.21
C MET A 2 -5.34 4.74 3.50
N VAL A 3 -4.88 5.68 4.34
CA VAL A 3 -5.62 6.06 5.56
C VAL A 3 -7.03 6.57 5.22
N LYS A 4 -7.15 7.39 4.16
CA LYS A 4 -8.45 7.88 3.67
C LYS A 4 -9.37 6.73 3.27
N LEU A 5 -8.85 5.74 2.54
CA LEU A 5 -9.61 4.55 2.15
C LEU A 5 -10.03 3.74 3.38
N ALA A 6 -9.10 3.48 4.31
CA ALA A 6 -9.34 2.74 5.55
C ALA A 6 -10.43 3.36 6.43
N LEU A 7 -10.56 4.70 6.46
CA LEU A 7 -11.64 5.38 7.19
C LEU A 7 -13.05 5.03 6.66
N GLY A 8 -13.15 4.64 5.39
CA GLY A 8 -14.39 4.18 4.77
C GLY A 8 -14.89 2.84 5.29
N TYR A 9 -13.99 1.97 5.76
CA TYR A 9 -14.30 0.60 6.17
C TYR A 9 -14.58 0.51 7.68
N PRO A 10 -15.73 -0.03 8.12
CA PRO A 10 -16.04 -0.19 9.55
C PRO A 10 -14.94 -0.91 10.35
N GLU A 11 -14.35 -1.96 9.76
CA GLU A 11 -13.35 -2.83 10.39
C GLU A 11 -12.02 -2.11 10.66
N TYR A 12 -11.68 -1.11 9.84
CA TYR A 12 -10.42 -0.36 9.93
C TYR A 12 -10.61 1.02 10.56
N ARG A 13 -11.81 1.59 10.52
CA ARG A 13 -12.09 3.01 10.84
C ARG A 13 -11.56 3.45 12.21
N ALA A 14 -11.76 2.64 13.25
CA ALA A 14 -11.34 3.00 14.61
C ALA A 14 -9.82 3.13 14.72
N ASN A 15 -9.07 2.22 14.09
CA ASN A 15 -7.61 2.24 14.09
C ASN A 15 -7.06 3.30 13.13
N ALA A 16 -7.69 3.46 11.96
CA ALA A 16 -7.30 4.47 10.97
C ALA A 16 -7.33 5.90 11.55
N ARG A 17 -8.28 6.21 12.45
CA ARG A 17 -8.35 7.50 13.16
C ARG A 17 -7.18 7.76 14.11
N LYS A 18 -6.50 6.71 14.57
CA LYS A 18 -5.38 6.79 15.51
C LYS A 18 -4.02 6.85 14.81
N VAL A 19 -3.99 6.55 13.50
CA VAL A 19 -2.75 6.53 12.71
C VAL A 19 -2.13 7.93 12.67
N LYS A 20 -0.83 8.00 12.96
CA LYS A 20 -0.01 9.20 12.79
C LYS A 20 1.04 8.91 11.73
N LEU A 21 1.16 9.80 10.74
CA LEU A 21 2.26 9.75 9.78
C LEU A 21 3.45 10.47 10.40
N LEU A 22 4.57 9.78 10.51
CA LEU A 22 5.81 10.32 11.06
C LEU A 22 6.83 10.38 9.95
N ASP A 23 7.30 11.59 9.64
CA ASP A 23 8.39 11.78 8.69
C ASP A 23 9.71 11.45 9.37
N THR A 24 10.52 10.62 8.71
CA THR A 24 11.83 10.21 9.20
C THR A 24 12.78 10.07 8.02
N THR A 25 14.07 10.24 8.28
CA THR A 25 15.08 9.99 7.25
C THR A 25 15.28 8.48 7.04
N ALA A 26 15.68 8.09 5.83
CA ALA A 26 16.08 6.71 5.56
C ALA A 26 17.25 6.27 6.45
N LEU A 27 18.16 7.19 6.80
CA LEU A 27 19.24 6.93 7.76
C LEU A 27 18.71 6.54 9.15
N GLN A 28 17.71 7.27 9.66
CA GLN A 28 17.12 6.97 10.97
C GLN A 28 16.30 5.69 10.96
N TYR A 29 15.60 5.40 9.86
CA TYR A 29 14.71 4.24 9.77
C TYR A 29 15.42 2.94 9.37
N TYR A 30 16.28 2.99 8.34
CA TYR A 30 16.99 1.83 7.79
C TYR A 30 18.47 1.74 8.18
N GLY A 31 19.07 2.82 8.68
CA GLY A 31 20.47 2.84 9.12
C GLY A 31 21.47 3.27 8.03
N LYS A 32 22.74 3.34 8.45
CA LYS A 32 23.86 3.73 7.57
C LYS A 32 24.12 2.62 6.54
N GLY A 33 24.24 3.01 5.27
CA GLY A 33 24.48 2.08 4.17
C GLY A 33 23.21 1.68 3.41
N TYR A 34 22.03 2.10 3.86
CA TYR A 34 20.81 1.94 3.08
C TYR A 34 20.87 2.80 1.80
N GLN A 35 20.64 2.16 0.66
CA GLN A 35 20.57 2.79 -0.65
C GLN A 35 19.25 2.41 -1.31
N ASP A 36 18.57 3.40 -1.87
CA ASP A 36 17.33 3.20 -2.62
C ASP A 36 17.29 4.15 -3.82
N VAL A 37 16.49 3.79 -4.82
CA VAL A 37 16.23 4.62 -5.99
C VAL A 37 15.05 5.54 -5.71
N GLN A 38 15.22 6.84 -5.94
CA GLN A 38 14.19 7.84 -5.64
C GLN A 38 12.90 7.64 -6.46
N ASN A 39 13.04 7.29 -7.74
CA ASN A 39 11.93 7.09 -8.66
C ASN A 39 11.98 5.69 -9.26
N ARG A 40 10.81 5.04 -9.32
CA ARG A 40 10.64 3.70 -9.89
C ARG A 40 9.54 3.75 -10.96
N VAL A 41 9.92 4.16 -12.17
CA VAL A 41 9.02 4.21 -13.33
C VAL A 41 9.45 3.16 -14.35
N PRO A 42 8.70 2.06 -14.54
CA PRO A 42 9.10 1.01 -15.47
C PRO A 42 8.84 1.44 -16.93
N LYS A 43 9.80 1.12 -17.82
CA LYS A 43 9.59 1.25 -19.27
C LYS A 43 8.86 0.01 -19.78
N ILE A 44 7.55 0.14 -20.04
CA ILE A 44 6.69 -0.99 -20.45
C ILE A 44 6.37 -1.03 -21.96
N ALA A 45 6.95 -0.15 -22.76
CA ALA A 45 6.61 -0.03 -24.19
C ALA A 45 6.82 -1.35 -24.96
N GLY A 46 7.88 -2.10 -24.66
CA GLY A 46 8.14 -3.41 -25.26
C GLY A 46 7.06 -4.44 -24.88
N THR A 47 6.75 -4.56 -23.59
CA THR A 47 5.69 -5.46 -23.07
C THR A 47 4.34 -5.19 -23.74
N VAL A 48 3.98 -3.91 -23.90
CA VAL A 48 2.71 -3.53 -24.54
C VAL A 48 2.69 -3.95 -26.00
N ARG A 49 3.77 -3.69 -26.73
CA ARG A 49 3.88 -4.05 -28.15
C ARG A 49 3.91 -5.56 -28.38
N ASP A 50 4.68 -6.28 -27.57
CA ASP A 50 5.04 -7.68 -27.84
C ASP A 50 4.00 -8.66 -27.33
N LEU A 51 3.28 -8.30 -26.27
CA LEU A 51 2.32 -9.18 -25.60
C LEU A 51 0.85 -8.72 -25.73
N ASP A 52 0.60 -7.62 -26.46
CA ASP A 52 -0.72 -6.94 -26.50
C ASP A 52 -1.32 -6.69 -25.09
N TRP A 53 -0.43 -6.48 -24.12
CA TRP A 53 -0.80 -6.32 -22.72
C TRP A 53 -0.76 -4.85 -22.31
N LYS A 54 -1.68 -4.41 -21.45
CA LYS A 54 -1.59 -3.09 -20.80
C LYS A 54 -2.24 -3.10 -19.42
N PRO A 55 -1.77 -2.27 -18.46
CA PRO A 55 -2.42 -2.15 -17.16
C PRO A 55 -3.86 -1.66 -17.33
N ARG A 56 -4.78 -2.25 -16.55
CA ARG A 56 -6.22 -1.94 -16.59
C ARG A 56 -6.78 -1.45 -15.25
N VAL A 57 -6.02 -1.60 -14.18
CA VAL A 57 -6.42 -1.28 -12.82
C VAL A 57 -5.54 -0.13 -12.35
N ASP A 58 -6.17 0.95 -11.91
CA ASP A 58 -5.47 2.09 -11.35
C ASP A 58 -5.14 1.90 -9.87
N MET A 59 -4.39 2.85 -9.29
CA MET A 59 -3.95 2.75 -7.90
C MET A 59 -5.11 2.78 -6.88
N PRO A 60 -6.12 3.67 -6.99
CA PRO A 60 -7.30 3.63 -6.14
C PRO A 60 -8.03 2.28 -6.16
N ASP A 61 -8.31 1.74 -7.35
CA ASP A 61 -9.04 0.47 -7.50
C ASP A 61 -8.22 -0.70 -6.98
N ALA A 62 -6.91 -0.73 -7.25
CA ALA A 62 -6.02 -1.76 -6.74
C ALA A 62 -6.02 -1.78 -5.21
N LEU A 63 -5.88 -0.61 -4.56
CA LEU A 63 -5.94 -0.52 -3.11
C LEU A 63 -7.30 -0.92 -2.56
N LYS A 64 -8.40 -0.48 -3.16
CA LYS A 64 -9.75 -0.87 -2.74
C LYS A 64 -9.92 -2.38 -2.75
N ARG A 65 -9.50 -3.06 -3.82
CA ARG A 65 -9.56 -4.53 -3.94
C ARG A 65 -8.76 -5.22 -2.84
N ILE A 66 -7.59 -4.69 -2.48
CA ILE A 66 -6.77 -5.22 -1.38
C ILE A 66 -7.49 -5.04 -0.04
N PHE A 67 -8.04 -3.86 0.26
CA PHE A 67 -8.82 -3.63 1.48
C PHE A 67 -10.05 -4.54 1.56
N ASP A 68 -10.78 -4.72 0.44
CA ASP A 68 -11.92 -5.62 0.36
C ASP A 68 -11.54 -7.08 0.63
N ALA A 69 -10.36 -7.54 0.17
CA ALA A 69 -9.89 -8.90 0.41
C ALA A 69 -9.50 -9.16 1.88
N TYR A 70 -8.94 -8.16 2.55
CA TYR A 70 -8.42 -8.33 3.92
C TYR A 70 -9.39 -7.91 5.03
N ARG A 71 -10.48 -7.18 4.74
CA ARG A 71 -11.38 -6.63 5.77
C ARG A 71 -11.98 -7.70 6.71
N THR A 72 -12.18 -8.91 6.23
CA THR A 72 -12.70 -10.03 7.04
C THR A 72 -11.61 -10.75 7.85
N HIS A 73 -10.34 -10.56 7.48
CA HIS A 73 -9.18 -11.16 8.12
C HIS A 73 -8.59 -10.26 9.23
N VAL A 74 -9.11 -9.04 9.40
CA VAL A 74 -8.61 -8.08 10.40
C VAL A 74 -8.75 -8.61 11.82
N ALA A 75 -9.87 -9.26 12.12
CA ALA A 75 -10.11 -9.84 13.44
C ALA A 75 -9.11 -10.98 13.74
N GLU A 76 -8.71 -11.74 12.72
CA GLU A 76 -7.72 -12.81 12.85
C GLU A 76 -6.30 -12.27 12.97
N ALA A 77 -5.92 -11.29 12.15
CA ALA A 77 -4.62 -10.63 12.23
C ALA A 77 -4.40 -9.91 13.57
N ARG A 78 -5.46 -9.37 14.18
CA ARG A 78 -5.39 -8.76 15.51
C ARG A 78 -5.01 -9.76 16.60
N ARG A 79 -5.40 -11.03 16.48
CA ARG A 79 -5.02 -12.10 17.43
C ARG A 79 -3.53 -12.49 17.35
N LEU A 80 -2.81 -12.07 16.32
CA LEU A 80 -1.38 -12.37 16.16
C LEU A 80 -0.47 -11.33 16.85
N VAL A 81 -1.05 -10.22 17.31
CA VAL A 81 -0.34 -9.11 17.99
C VAL A 81 -0.86 -8.87 19.42
N GLU A 82 -1.84 -9.66 19.87
CA GLU A 82 -2.26 -9.82 21.27
C GLU A 82 -1.50 -11.02 21.86
#